data_AF-A0A6A1QDM9-F1
#
_entry.id   AF-A0A6A1QDM9-F1
#
_cell.length_a   1.000
_cell.length_b   1.000
_cell.length_c   1.000
_cell.angle_alpha   90.00
_cell.angle_beta   90.00
_cell.angle_gamma   90.00
#
_symmetry.space_group_name_H-M   'P 1'
#
loop_
_entity.id
_entity.type
_entity.pdbx_description
1 polymer ?
#
loop_
_entity_poly.entity_id
_entity_poly.type
_entity_poly.pdbx_seq_one_letter_code
_entity_poly.pdbx_strand_id
1 'polypeptide(L)'
;SRGGKKFLAVLKEILDRDPLSQLCENEMDLIWTLRQDCRENFPQSLPKLLLSIKWNKLEDVAQLQALLQIWPKLPPREALELLDFNYPDQYVREYAVGCLQQMSDEELSQYLLQLVQVLKYEPFLDCALSRFLLERALANRRIGQFLFWHLRSEVHIPAVSVQFGVILEAYCRGSVGHMKALSKQVDALNKLKTLNSLIKLNAMKLNRAKGKEAMHTCLKQNAYREALSDLQSPLNPCVILSELYIEKCKYMDSKMKPLWLVYNNKVFGEDSVGVIFKNGDDLRQDMLTLQMLRLMDLLWKEAGLDLR
;
A
#
# COMPACT_ATOMS: atom_id res chain seq x y z
N SER A 1 -26.62 -23.05 -33.81
CA SER A 1 -27.28 -21.92 -34.51
C SER A 1 -26.23 -20.89 -34.93
N ARG A 2 -26.31 -20.31 -36.14
CA ARG A 2 -25.33 -19.31 -36.63
C ARG A 2 -25.39 -17.97 -35.88
N GLY A 3 -26.50 -17.67 -35.19
CA GLY A 3 -26.67 -16.46 -34.38
C GLY A 3 -25.86 -16.47 -33.08
N GLY A 4 -25.90 -17.56 -32.30
CA GLY A 4 -25.18 -17.66 -31.01
C GLY A 4 -23.66 -17.47 -31.13
N LYS A 5 -23.05 -17.98 -32.22
CA LYS A 5 -21.62 -17.78 -32.50
C LYS A 5 -21.24 -16.31 -32.76
N LYS A 6 -22.16 -15.50 -33.32
CA LYS A 6 -21.91 -14.07 -33.54
C LYS A 6 -21.95 -13.28 -32.23
N PHE A 7 -22.89 -13.59 -31.35
CA PHE A 7 -23.01 -12.92 -30.04
C PHE A 7 -21.85 -13.25 -29.10
N LEU A 8 -21.31 -14.47 -29.14
CA LEU A 8 -20.10 -14.84 -28.39
C LEU A 8 -18.86 -14.05 -28.82
N ALA A 9 -18.71 -13.77 -30.12
CA ALA A 9 -17.58 -12.97 -30.61
C ALA A 9 -17.67 -11.51 -30.14
N VAL A 10 -18.87 -10.92 -30.16
CA VAL A 10 -19.12 -9.56 -29.65
C VAL A 10 -18.92 -9.52 -28.13
N LEU A 11 -19.45 -10.51 -27.40
CA LEU A 11 -19.24 -10.64 -25.96
C LEU A 11 -17.73 -10.66 -25.64
N LYS A 12 -16.95 -11.48 -26.34
CA LYS A 12 -15.50 -11.57 -26.11
C LYS A 12 -14.80 -10.23 -26.32
N GLU A 13 -15.15 -9.50 -27.38
CA GLU A 13 -14.59 -8.16 -27.63
C GLU A 13 -14.89 -7.18 -26.49
N ILE A 14 -16.11 -7.22 -25.93
CA ILE A 14 -16.49 -6.39 -24.78
C ILE A 14 -15.72 -6.81 -23.52
N LEU A 15 -15.53 -8.12 -23.29
CA LEU A 15 -14.84 -8.65 -22.12
C LEU A 15 -13.33 -8.36 -22.12
N ASP A 16 -12.70 -8.26 -23.30
CA ASP A 16 -11.28 -7.95 -23.44
C ASP A 16 -10.98 -6.43 -23.27
N ARG A 17 -11.99 -5.58 -23.05
CA ARG A 17 -11.81 -4.13 -22.85
C ARG A 17 -11.27 -3.80 -21.46
N ASP A 18 -10.47 -2.74 -21.40
CA ASP A 18 -9.84 -2.27 -20.18
C ASP A 18 -10.87 -1.83 -19.11
N PRO A 19 -10.50 -1.77 -17.82
CA PRO A 19 -11.42 -1.39 -16.73
C PRO A 19 -12.02 0.01 -16.82
N LEU A 20 -11.40 0.95 -17.56
CA LEU A 20 -11.91 2.32 -17.72
C LEU A 20 -12.98 2.42 -18.82
N SER A 21 -13.11 1.39 -19.65
CA SER A 21 -14.12 1.33 -20.70
C SER A 21 -15.54 1.34 -20.12
N GLN A 22 -16.40 2.18 -20.70
CA GLN A 22 -17.81 2.27 -20.32
C GLN A 22 -18.64 1.28 -21.16
N LEU A 23 -19.65 0.67 -20.54
CA LEU A 23 -20.60 -0.20 -21.21
C LEU A 23 -21.85 0.59 -21.60
N CYS A 24 -22.36 0.39 -22.82
CA CYS A 24 -23.68 0.91 -23.20
C CYS A 24 -24.81 -0.06 -22.80
N GLU A 25 -26.05 0.43 -22.71
CA GLU A 25 -27.20 -0.38 -22.26
C GLU A 25 -27.37 -1.69 -23.05
N ASN A 26 -27.16 -1.66 -24.36
CA ASN A 26 -27.26 -2.85 -25.21
C ASN A 26 -26.19 -3.90 -24.89
N GLU A 27 -24.97 -3.46 -24.54
CA GLU A 27 -23.88 -4.35 -24.12
C GLU A 27 -24.15 -4.93 -22.74
N MET A 28 -24.67 -4.11 -21.81
CA MET A 28 -25.09 -4.56 -20.49
C MET A 28 -26.16 -5.65 -20.59
N ASP A 29 -27.21 -5.41 -21.39
CA ASP A 29 -28.29 -6.39 -21.59
C ASP A 29 -27.77 -7.69 -22.22
N LEU A 30 -26.80 -7.60 -23.15
CA LEU A 30 -26.15 -8.77 -23.75
C LEU A 30 -25.37 -9.58 -22.70
N ILE A 31 -24.52 -8.93 -21.91
CA ILE A 31 -23.72 -9.58 -20.85
C ILE A 31 -24.65 -10.25 -19.82
N TRP A 32 -25.69 -9.54 -19.39
CA TRP A 32 -26.64 -10.06 -18.41
C TRP A 32 -27.41 -11.28 -18.95
N THR A 33 -27.83 -11.23 -20.21
CA THR A 33 -28.54 -12.35 -20.86
C THR A 33 -27.63 -13.58 -20.97
N LEU A 34 -26.34 -13.40 -21.25
CA LEU A 34 -25.33 -14.45 -21.41
C LEU A 34 -24.57 -14.79 -20.11
N ARG A 35 -25.10 -14.43 -18.94
CA ARG A 35 -24.43 -14.61 -17.63
C ARG A 35 -24.01 -16.05 -17.31
N GLN A 36 -24.74 -17.05 -17.81
CA GLN A 36 -24.36 -18.45 -17.64
C GLN A 36 -23.16 -18.83 -18.52
N ASP A 37 -23.16 -18.42 -19.78
CA ASP A 37 -22.02 -18.59 -20.69
C ASP A 37 -20.77 -17.87 -20.17
N CYS A 38 -20.94 -16.67 -19.61
CA CYS A 38 -19.89 -15.92 -18.92
C CYS A 38 -19.25 -16.74 -17.79
N ARG A 39 -20.07 -17.27 -16.87
CA ARG A 39 -19.57 -18.08 -15.74
C ARG A 39 -18.83 -19.34 -16.20
N GLU A 40 -19.37 -20.04 -17.19
CA GLU A 40 -18.86 -21.35 -17.62
C GLU A 40 -17.61 -21.26 -18.48
N ASN A 41 -17.52 -20.24 -19.34
CA ASN A 41 -16.46 -20.15 -20.36
C ASN A 41 -15.50 -18.98 -20.13
N PHE A 42 -15.90 -17.94 -19.41
CA PHE A 42 -15.14 -16.70 -19.26
C PHE A 42 -15.14 -16.19 -17.81
N PRO A 43 -14.54 -16.89 -16.83
CA PRO A 43 -14.50 -16.44 -15.43
C PRO A 43 -14.05 -14.98 -15.23
N GLN A 44 -13.13 -14.50 -16.07
CA GLN A 44 -12.60 -13.13 -16.05
C GLN A 44 -13.64 -12.07 -16.42
N SER A 45 -14.82 -12.46 -16.89
CA SER A 45 -15.91 -11.54 -17.24
C SER A 45 -16.58 -10.90 -16.02
N LEU A 46 -16.30 -11.39 -14.81
CA LEU A 46 -17.02 -10.98 -13.61
C LEU A 46 -17.09 -9.46 -13.39
N PRO A 47 -16.00 -8.66 -13.55
CA PRO A 47 -16.08 -7.22 -13.38
C PRO A 47 -17.11 -6.58 -14.32
N LYS A 48 -17.07 -6.93 -15.62
CA LYS A 48 -18.03 -6.44 -16.62
C LYS A 48 -19.46 -6.94 -16.36
N LEU A 49 -19.62 -8.16 -15.85
CA LEU A 49 -20.93 -8.70 -15.48
C LEU A 49 -21.54 -7.92 -14.30
N LEU A 50 -20.75 -7.58 -13.29
CA LEU A 50 -21.20 -6.79 -12.13
C LEU A 50 -21.63 -5.37 -12.53
N LEU A 51 -20.99 -4.79 -13.56
CA LEU A 51 -21.38 -3.51 -14.13
C LEU A 51 -22.63 -3.59 -15.02
N SER A 52 -22.96 -4.76 -15.56
CA SER A 52 -24.10 -4.94 -16.45
C SER A 52 -25.46 -4.93 -15.75
N ILE A 53 -25.49 -5.13 -14.43
CA ILE A 53 -26.75 -5.28 -13.70
C ILE A 53 -27.40 -3.95 -13.33
N LYS A 54 -28.73 -3.97 -13.29
CA LYS A 54 -29.52 -2.86 -12.76
C LYS A 54 -29.65 -3.03 -11.25
N TRP A 55 -28.71 -2.46 -10.50
CA TRP A 55 -28.66 -2.53 -9.02
C TRP A 55 -29.91 -1.97 -8.31
N ASN A 56 -30.81 -1.29 -9.04
CA ASN A 56 -32.11 -0.83 -8.54
C ASN A 56 -33.23 -1.88 -8.62
N LYS A 57 -32.96 -3.10 -9.12
CA LYS A 57 -33.92 -4.21 -9.19
C LYS A 57 -33.49 -5.36 -8.29
N LEU A 58 -34.36 -5.73 -7.35
CA LEU A 58 -34.06 -6.75 -6.35
C LEU A 58 -33.83 -8.14 -6.99
N GLU A 59 -34.61 -8.48 -8.01
CA GLU A 59 -34.53 -9.78 -8.69
C GLU A 59 -33.18 -9.96 -9.40
N ASP A 60 -32.67 -8.89 -10.03
CA ASP A 60 -31.39 -8.92 -10.72
C ASP A 60 -30.24 -9.05 -9.71
N VAL A 61 -30.29 -8.30 -8.60
CA VAL A 61 -29.30 -8.40 -7.51
C VAL A 61 -29.29 -9.79 -6.88
N ALA A 62 -30.45 -10.38 -6.61
CA ALA A 62 -30.55 -11.73 -6.03
C ALA A 62 -29.95 -12.81 -6.95
N GLN A 63 -30.23 -12.73 -8.26
CA GLN A 63 -29.64 -13.66 -9.23
C GLN A 63 -28.13 -13.49 -9.33
N LEU A 64 -27.62 -12.26 -9.31
CA LEU A 64 -26.20 -11.99 -9.34
C LEU A 64 -25.50 -12.54 -8.10
N GLN A 65 -26.05 -12.30 -6.91
CA GLN A 65 -25.48 -12.81 -5.66
C GLN A 65 -25.44 -14.35 -5.64
N ALA A 66 -26.49 -15.01 -6.11
CA ALA A 66 -26.49 -16.47 -6.24
C ALA A 66 -25.41 -16.96 -7.21
N LEU A 67 -25.20 -16.24 -8.32
CA LEU A 67 -24.16 -16.56 -9.31
C LEU A 67 -22.75 -16.36 -8.74
N LEU A 68 -22.55 -15.33 -7.92
CA LEU A 68 -21.27 -15.00 -7.28
C LEU A 68 -20.79 -16.12 -6.34
N GLN A 69 -21.71 -16.77 -5.61
CA GLN A 69 -21.38 -17.89 -4.71
C GLN A 69 -20.83 -19.12 -5.43
N ILE A 70 -21.23 -19.33 -6.68
CA ILE A 70 -20.78 -20.44 -7.53
C ILE A 70 -19.76 -19.98 -8.58
N TRP A 71 -19.28 -18.74 -8.49
CA TRP A 71 -18.26 -18.20 -9.39
C TRP A 71 -16.88 -18.74 -8.98
N PRO A 72 -16.07 -19.26 -9.92
CA PRO A 72 -14.73 -19.73 -9.61
C PRO A 72 -13.83 -18.56 -9.20
N LYS A 73 -13.01 -18.73 -8.16
CA LYS A 73 -12.11 -17.67 -7.67
C LYS A 73 -11.27 -17.08 -8.81
N LEU A 74 -11.23 -15.76 -8.89
CA LEU A 74 -10.39 -15.04 -9.84
C LEU A 74 -8.91 -15.07 -9.41
N PRO A 75 -7.99 -14.89 -10.37
CA PRO A 75 -6.60 -14.57 -10.06
C PRO A 75 -6.51 -13.29 -9.21
N PRO A 76 -5.60 -13.21 -8.22
CA PRO A 76 -5.55 -12.05 -7.32
C PRO A 76 -5.34 -10.70 -8.01
N ARG A 77 -4.51 -10.65 -9.06
CA ARG A 77 -4.26 -9.41 -9.82
C ARG A 77 -5.53 -8.84 -10.44
N GLU A 78 -6.45 -9.70 -10.87
CA GLU A 78 -7.73 -9.32 -11.47
C GLU A 78 -8.77 -9.01 -10.41
N ALA A 79 -8.75 -9.73 -9.29
CA ALA A 79 -9.62 -9.45 -8.14
C ALA A 79 -9.40 -8.06 -7.52
N LEU A 80 -8.23 -7.43 -7.73
CA LEU A 80 -7.98 -6.05 -7.31
C LEU A 80 -8.93 -5.06 -7.99
N GLU A 81 -9.40 -5.32 -9.21
CA GLU A 81 -10.37 -4.47 -9.90
C GLU A 81 -11.69 -4.38 -9.12
N LEU A 82 -12.11 -5.49 -8.51
CA LEU A 82 -13.37 -5.59 -7.76
C LEU A 82 -13.38 -4.83 -6.43
N LEU A 83 -12.25 -4.22 -6.04
CA LEU A 83 -12.15 -3.36 -4.87
C LEU A 83 -12.30 -1.86 -5.20
N ASP A 84 -12.45 -1.52 -6.47
CA ASP A 84 -12.67 -0.16 -6.94
C ASP A 84 -14.03 0.42 -6.50
N PHE A 85 -14.19 1.74 -6.58
CA PHE A 85 -15.42 2.45 -6.24
C PHE A 85 -16.63 2.02 -7.08
N ASN A 86 -16.37 1.46 -8.27
CA ASN A 86 -17.40 0.89 -9.15
C ASN A 86 -18.12 -0.32 -8.53
N TYR A 87 -17.54 -0.96 -7.50
CA TYR A 87 -18.05 -2.17 -6.86
C TYR A 87 -18.27 -1.95 -5.36
N PRO A 88 -19.37 -1.29 -4.94
CA PRO A 88 -19.62 -0.98 -3.53
C PRO A 88 -20.27 -2.13 -2.75
N ASP A 89 -20.81 -3.16 -3.43
CA ASP A 89 -21.54 -4.24 -2.77
C ASP A 89 -20.65 -5.09 -1.85
N GLN A 90 -21.17 -5.40 -0.66
CA GLN A 90 -20.42 -6.11 0.38
C GLN A 90 -20.03 -7.53 -0.05
N TYR A 91 -20.92 -8.28 -0.71
CA TYR A 91 -20.64 -9.65 -1.11
C TYR A 91 -19.62 -9.71 -2.25
N VAL A 92 -19.65 -8.73 -3.16
CA VAL A 92 -18.61 -8.54 -4.18
C VAL A 92 -17.25 -8.28 -3.54
N ARG A 93 -17.18 -7.39 -2.54
CA ARG A 93 -15.94 -7.09 -1.81
C ARG A 93 -15.43 -8.28 -1.00
N GLU A 94 -16.32 -9.03 -0.35
CA GLU A 94 -15.99 -10.28 0.34
C GLU A 94 -15.41 -11.33 -0.62
N TYR A 95 -16.02 -11.48 -1.80
CA TYR A 95 -15.50 -12.35 -2.86
C TYR A 95 -14.11 -11.90 -3.33
N ALA A 96 -13.92 -10.60 -3.57
CA ALA A 96 -12.64 -10.04 -4.00
C ALA A 96 -11.54 -10.32 -2.97
N VAL A 97 -11.80 -10.05 -1.68
CA VAL A 97 -10.87 -10.37 -0.59
C VAL A 97 -10.61 -11.88 -0.50
N GLY A 98 -11.63 -12.72 -0.68
CA GLY A 98 -11.48 -14.18 -0.73
C GLY A 98 -10.61 -14.68 -1.88
N CYS A 99 -10.52 -13.92 -2.98
CA CYS A 99 -9.58 -14.19 -4.08
C CYS A 99 -8.16 -13.74 -3.70
N LEU A 100 -8.01 -12.56 -3.08
CA LEU A 100 -6.71 -12.03 -2.63
C LEU A 100 -6.01 -12.88 -1.57
N GLN A 101 -6.76 -13.68 -0.80
CA GLN A 101 -6.19 -14.66 0.14
C GLN A 101 -5.23 -15.66 -0.52
N GLN A 102 -5.35 -15.89 -1.84
CA GLN A 102 -4.45 -16.79 -2.59
C GLN A 102 -3.04 -16.20 -2.78
N MET A 103 -2.85 -14.89 -2.59
CA MET A 103 -1.54 -14.25 -2.74
C MET A 103 -0.58 -14.66 -1.62
N SER A 104 0.70 -14.78 -1.98
CA SER A 104 1.81 -14.80 -1.03
C SER A 104 1.94 -13.46 -0.28
N ASP A 105 2.69 -13.46 0.83
CA ASP A 105 2.99 -12.22 1.56
C ASP A 105 3.87 -11.28 0.72
N GLU A 106 4.74 -11.85 -0.12
CA GLU A 106 5.59 -11.13 -1.06
C GLU A 106 4.75 -10.40 -2.11
N GLU A 107 3.77 -11.06 -2.72
CA GLU A 107 2.83 -10.43 -3.66
C GLU A 107 1.94 -9.39 -2.97
N LEU A 108 1.39 -9.72 -1.80
CA LEU A 108 0.56 -8.79 -1.04
C LEU A 108 1.32 -7.50 -0.71
N SER A 109 2.60 -7.59 -0.37
CA SER A 109 3.45 -6.42 -0.08
C SER A 109 3.59 -5.46 -1.27
N GLN A 110 3.44 -5.96 -2.51
CA GLN A 110 3.54 -5.15 -3.72
C GLN A 110 2.29 -4.28 -3.94
N TYR A 111 1.12 -4.73 -3.48
CA TYR A 111 -0.17 -4.04 -3.64
C TYR A 111 -0.69 -3.42 -2.34
N LEU A 112 0.03 -3.59 -1.23
CA LEU A 112 -0.38 -3.15 0.11
C LEU A 112 -0.70 -1.65 0.15
N LEU A 113 0.05 -0.82 -0.60
CA LEU A 113 -0.21 0.60 -0.68
C LEU A 113 -1.63 0.87 -1.19
N GLN A 114 -2.03 0.25 -2.30
CA GLN A 114 -3.36 0.41 -2.90
C GLN A 114 -4.45 -0.10 -1.95
N LEU A 115 -4.25 -1.28 -1.34
CA LEU A 115 -5.23 -1.86 -0.42
C LEU A 115 -5.51 -0.96 0.80
N VAL A 116 -4.48 -0.28 1.32
CA VAL A 116 -4.69 0.72 2.39
C VAL A 116 -5.49 1.92 1.90
N GLN A 117 -5.34 2.33 0.64
CA GLN A 117 -6.17 3.40 0.07
C GLN A 117 -7.63 2.96 -0.14
N VAL A 118 -7.87 1.69 -0.48
CA VAL A 118 -9.23 1.14 -0.63
C VAL A 118 -10.03 1.26 0.66
N LEU A 119 -9.39 1.14 1.84
CA LEU A 119 -10.08 1.32 3.13
C LEU A 119 -10.84 2.66 3.20
N LYS A 120 -10.36 3.72 2.53
CA LYS A 120 -11.03 5.03 2.53
C LYS A 120 -12.38 5.04 1.81
N TYR A 121 -12.62 4.06 0.94
CA TYR A 121 -13.88 3.85 0.24
C TYR A 121 -14.82 2.89 1.00
N GLU A 122 -14.34 2.22 2.05
CA GLU A 122 -15.15 1.32 2.85
C GLU A 122 -16.13 2.13 3.73
N PRO A 123 -17.45 1.90 3.60
CA PRO A 123 -18.45 2.66 4.34
C PRO A 123 -18.50 2.28 5.83
N PHE A 124 -18.01 1.09 6.17
CA PHE A 124 -18.05 0.54 7.54
C PHE A 124 -16.65 0.19 8.03
N LEU A 125 -16.43 0.30 9.35
CA LEU A 125 -15.14 -0.03 9.98
C LEU A 125 -14.81 -1.51 9.87
N ASP A 126 -15.82 -2.34 10.11
CA ASP A 126 -15.72 -3.80 10.09
C ASP A 126 -16.08 -4.31 8.69
N CYS A 127 -15.06 -4.63 7.91
CA CYS A 127 -15.21 -5.13 6.55
C CYS A 127 -14.20 -6.25 6.28
N ALA A 128 -14.44 -7.05 5.23
CA ALA A 128 -13.57 -8.16 4.88
C ALA A 128 -12.12 -7.71 4.63
N LEU A 129 -11.93 -6.53 4.02
CA LEU A 129 -10.62 -5.98 3.72
C LEU A 129 -9.84 -5.61 4.98
N SER A 130 -10.47 -4.94 5.96
CA SER A 130 -9.79 -4.53 7.19
C SER A 130 -9.38 -5.76 8.03
N ARG A 131 -10.24 -6.78 8.10
CA ARG A 131 -9.93 -8.07 8.72
C ARG A 131 -8.77 -8.79 8.04
N PHE A 132 -8.80 -8.90 6.71
CA PHE A 132 -7.74 -9.54 5.93
C PHE A 132 -6.38 -8.86 6.12
N LEU A 133 -6.34 -7.52 6.04
CA LEU A 133 -5.10 -6.77 6.22
C LEU A 133 -4.53 -6.96 7.63
N LEU A 134 -5.37 -6.96 8.67
CA LEU A 134 -4.97 -7.21 10.04
C LEU A 134 -4.44 -8.64 10.24
N GLU A 135 -5.14 -9.64 9.71
CA GLU A 135 -4.74 -11.05 9.79
C GLU A 135 -3.34 -11.25 9.18
N ARG A 136 -3.11 -10.76 7.96
CA ARG A 136 -1.81 -10.86 7.28
C ARG A 136 -0.71 -10.07 7.98
N ALA A 137 -1.04 -8.88 8.50
CA ALA A 137 -0.10 -8.05 9.26
C ALA A 137 0.34 -8.70 10.59
N LEU A 138 -0.57 -9.38 11.28
CA LEU A 138 -0.27 -10.09 12.52
C LEU A 138 0.54 -11.36 12.28
N ALA A 139 0.29 -12.05 11.16
CA ALA A 139 1.07 -13.23 10.74
C ALA A 139 2.48 -12.86 10.24
N ASN A 140 2.66 -11.70 9.61
CA ASN A 140 3.92 -11.28 9.01
C ASN A 140 4.35 -9.88 9.45
N ARG A 141 5.41 -9.80 10.27
CA ARG A 141 5.93 -8.54 10.82
C ARG A 141 6.34 -7.52 9.75
N ARG A 142 6.79 -7.96 8.56
CA ARG A 142 7.15 -7.05 7.47
C ARG A 142 5.91 -6.34 6.96
N ILE A 143 4.84 -7.09 6.66
CA ILE A 143 3.53 -6.53 6.27
C ILE A 143 3.01 -5.63 7.38
N GLY A 144 3.06 -6.08 8.64
CA GLY A 144 2.57 -5.31 9.77
C GLY A 144 3.31 -3.99 9.98
N GLN A 145 4.63 -3.93 9.78
CA GLN A 145 5.37 -2.66 9.83
C GLN A 145 4.93 -1.70 8.72
N PHE A 146 4.80 -2.17 7.48
CA PHE A 146 4.35 -1.31 6.38
C PHE A 146 2.90 -0.86 6.54
N LEU A 147 1.99 -1.75 6.94
CA LEU A 147 0.60 -1.42 7.24
C LEU A 147 0.53 -0.34 8.33
N PHE A 148 1.29 -0.50 9.41
CA PHE A 148 1.39 0.49 10.47
C PHE A 148 1.80 1.86 9.92
N TRP A 149 2.87 1.94 9.12
CA TRP A 149 3.34 3.23 8.60
C TRP A 149 2.42 3.85 7.56
N HIS A 150 1.79 3.07 6.69
CA HIS A 150 0.80 3.58 5.74
C HIS A 150 -0.38 4.23 6.49
N LEU A 151 -0.96 3.55 7.48
CA LEU A 151 -2.06 4.09 8.29
C LEU A 151 -1.60 5.27 9.17
N ARG A 152 -0.45 5.14 9.85
CA ARG A 152 0.07 6.16 10.79
C ARG A 152 0.44 7.46 10.09
N SER A 153 0.82 7.39 8.82
CA SER A 153 1.13 8.57 8.01
C SER A 153 -0.10 9.44 7.74
N GLU A 154 -1.30 8.86 7.74
CA GLU A 154 -2.55 9.56 7.40
C GLU A 154 -3.53 9.68 8.58
N VAL A 155 -3.26 9.04 9.73
CA VAL A 155 -4.15 9.08 10.92
C VAL A 155 -4.46 10.50 11.43
N HIS A 156 -3.63 11.48 11.08
CA HIS A 156 -3.83 12.89 11.44
C HIS A 156 -4.86 13.60 10.55
N ILE A 157 -5.27 12.99 9.43
CA ILE A 157 -6.28 13.52 8.51
C ILE A 157 -7.66 13.19 9.10
N PRO A 158 -8.50 14.21 9.42
CA PRO A 158 -9.77 13.98 10.13
C PRO A 158 -10.70 12.96 9.47
N ALA A 159 -10.77 12.97 8.12
CA ALA A 159 -11.66 12.10 7.36
C ALA A 159 -11.41 10.59 7.55
N VAL A 160 -10.17 10.19 7.83
CA VAL A 160 -9.77 8.77 7.99
C VAL A 160 -9.26 8.45 9.39
N SER A 161 -9.18 9.45 10.28
CA SER A 161 -8.52 9.35 11.57
C SER A 161 -9.12 8.25 12.45
N VAL A 162 -10.45 8.18 12.52
CA VAL A 162 -11.16 7.15 13.30
C VAL A 162 -10.89 5.76 12.72
N GLN A 163 -11.10 5.59 11.41
CA GLN A 163 -10.96 4.31 10.73
C GLN A 163 -9.53 3.76 10.83
N PHE A 164 -8.53 4.59 10.53
CA PHE A 164 -7.13 4.17 10.60
C PHE A 164 -6.68 3.98 12.06
N GLY A 165 -7.20 4.77 12.99
CA GLY A 165 -6.92 4.68 14.42
C GLY A 165 -7.31 3.32 15.00
N VAL A 166 -8.53 2.84 14.73
CA VAL A 166 -9.00 1.55 15.28
C VAL A 166 -8.24 0.35 14.70
N ILE A 167 -7.83 0.40 13.43
CA ILE A 167 -7.00 -0.64 12.80
C ILE A 167 -5.59 -0.65 13.42
N LEU A 168 -4.99 0.53 13.61
CA LEU A 168 -3.71 0.68 14.30
C LEU A 168 -3.75 0.14 15.73
N GLU A 169 -4.84 0.43 16.46
CA GLU A 169 -5.04 -0.07 17.81
C GLU A 169 -5.15 -1.60 17.83
N ALA A 170 -5.98 -2.18 16.96
CA ALA A 170 -6.15 -3.63 16.85
C ALA A 170 -4.82 -4.35 16.57
N TYR A 171 -4.02 -3.82 15.63
CA TYR A 171 -2.70 -4.36 15.32
C TYR A 171 -1.75 -4.28 16.53
N CYS A 172 -1.69 -3.13 17.22
CA CYS A 172 -0.86 -2.97 18.42
C CYS A 172 -1.24 -3.98 19.51
N ARG A 173 -2.54 -4.21 19.74
CA ARG A 173 -3.04 -5.19 20.71
C ARG A 173 -2.64 -6.62 20.34
N GLY A 174 -2.69 -6.98 19.06
CA GLY A 174 -2.29 -8.30 18.58
C GLY A 174 -0.78 -8.54 18.50
N SER A 175 0.03 -7.48 18.51
CA SER A 175 1.49 -7.55 18.33
C SER A 175 2.27 -6.70 19.35
N VAL A 176 2.00 -6.90 20.64
CA VAL A 176 2.64 -6.17 21.76
C VAL A 176 4.18 -6.22 21.71
N GLY A 177 4.76 -7.35 21.30
CA GLY A 177 6.21 -7.49 21.14
C GLY A 177 6.79 -6.57 20.05
N HIS A 178 6.03 -6.34 18.96
CA HIS A 178 6.45 -5.48 17.86
C HIS A 178 6.27 -3.99 18.19
N MET A 179 5.32 -3.64 19.08
CA MET A 179 5.09 -2.26 19.51
C MET A 179 6.36 -1.58 20.04
N LYS A 180 7.24 -2.31 20.72
CA LYS A 180 8.52 -1.76 21.22
C LYS A 180 9.42 -1.26 20.09
N ALA A 181 9.51 -2.03 18.99
CA ALA A 181 10.31 -1.63 17.83
C ALA A 181 9.68 -0.43 17.10
N LEU A 182 8.35 -0.43 16.95
CA LEU A 182 7.61 0.68 16.34
C LEU A 182 7.73 1.96 17.18
N SER A 183 7.65 1.86 18.51
CA SER A 183 7.85 2.99 19.44
C SER A 183 9.24 3.60 19.23
N LYS A 184 10.28 2.77 19.13
CA LYS A 184 11.64 3.25 18.87
C LYS A 184 11.76 3.97 17.53
N GLN A 185 11.09 3.49 16.48
CA GLN A 185 11.02 4.17 15.19
C GLN A 185 10.28 5.53 15.27
N VAL A 186 9.18 5.59 16.02
CA VAL A 186 8.43 6.85 16.26
C VAL A 186 9.30 7.87 17.01
N ASP A 187 10.01 7.43 18.05
CA ASP A 187 10.91 8.30 18.83
C ASP A 187 12.07 8.83 17.97
N ALA A 188 12.67 7.97 17.15
CA ALA A 188 13.69 8.35 16.19
C ALA A 188 13.17 9.43 15.21
N LEU A 189 11.99 9.22 14.60
CA LEU A 189 11.40 10.18 13.68
C LEU A 189 11.04 11.52 14.36
N ASN A 190 10.60 11.49 15.62
CA ASN A 190 10.35 12.70 16.40
C ASN A 190 11.65 13.50 16.62
N LYS A 191 12.76 12.84 16.97
CA LYS A 191 14.08 13.47 17.07
C LYS A 191 14.52 14.07 15.73
N LEU A 192 14.36 13.34 14.62
CA LEU A 192 14.69 13.84 13.28
C LEU A 192 13.84 15.06 12.88
N LYS A 193 12.55 15.06 13.23
CA LYS A 193 11.65 16.20 13.02
C LYS A 193 12.13 17.43 13.79
N THR A 194 12.47 17.27 15.07
CA THR A 194 13.02 18.35 15.89
C THR A 194 14.34 18.88 15.33
N LEU A 195 15.26 17.99 14.95
CA LEU A 195 16.54 18.36 14.35
C LEU A 195 16.36 19.12 13.03
N ASN A 196 15.45 18.66 12.14
CA ASN A 196 15.15 19.36 10.90
C ASN A 196 14.60 20.78 11.16
N SER A 197 13.71 20.95 12.14
CA SER A 197 13.19 22.27 12.52
C SER A 197 14.29 23.19 13.06
N LEU A 198 15.19 22.68 13.90
CA LEU A 198 16.34 23.45 14.41
C LEU A 198 17.26 23.90 13.27
N ILE A 199 17.56 23.02 12.31
CA ILE A 199 18.38 23.35 11.14
C ILE A 199 17.70 24.40 10.27
N LYS A 200 16.38 24.30 10.04
CA LYS A 200 15.62 25.32 9.28
C LYS A 200 15.70 26.70 9.94
N LEU A 201 15.56 26.79 11.26
CA LEU A 201 15.68 28.05 12.00
C LEU A 201 17.12 28.60 11.99
N ASN A 202 18.11 27.74 12.19
CA ASN A 202 19.51 28.14 12.25
C ASN A 202 20.08 28.53 10.88
N ALA A 203 19.55 27.97 9.78
CA ALA A 203 19.96 28.33 8.43
C ALA A 203 19.71 29.81 8.07
N MET A 204 18.86 30.51 8.83
CA MET A 204 18.67 31.97 8.70
C MET A 204 19.78 32.80 9.36
N LYS A 205 20.54 32.20 10.30
CA LYS A 205 21.50 32.90 11.17
C LYS A 205 22.94 32.43 10.97
N LEU A 206 23.14 31.17 10.59
CA LEU A 206 24.44 30.52 10.50
C LEU A 206 24.80 30.24 9.04
N ASN A 207 26.10 30.32 8.73
CA ASN A 207 26.62 29.81 7.47
C ASN A 207 26.61 28.27 7.45
N ARG A 208 26.79 27.66 6.27
CA ARG A 208 26.68 26.21 6.09
C ARG A 208 27.66 25.39 6.93
N ALA A 209 28.89 25.87 7.11
CA ALA A 209 29.90 25.18 7.91
C ALA A 209 29.49 25.11 9.39
N LYS A 210 29.11 26.25 9.98
CA LYS A 210 28.62 26.33 11.36
C LYS A 210 27.30 25.57 11.55
N GLY A 211 26.42 25.58 10.55
CA GLY A 211 25.19 24.80 10.57
C GLY A 211 25.44 23.28 10.60
N LYS A 212 26.42 22.80 9.82
CA LYS A 212 26.83 21.38 9.84
C LYS A 212 27.44 20.99 11.19
N GLU A 213 28.29 21.84 11.75
CA GLU A 213 28.88 21.62 13.08
C GLU A 213 27.79 21.57 14.16
N ALA A 214 26.82 22.49 14.12
CA ALA A 214 25.69 22.49 15.06
C ALA A 214 24.83 21.20 14.94
N MET A 215 24.59 20.70 13.73
CA MET A 215 23.93 19.41 13.50
C MET A 215 24.73 18.26 14.15
N HIS A 216 26.05 18.22 13.93
CA HIS A 216 26.92 17.19 14.50
C HIS A 216 26.92 17.23 16.03
N THR A 217 27.03 18.42 16.63
CA THR A 217 26.96 18.61 18.08
C THR A 217 25.62 18.14 18.65
N CYS A 218 24.51 18.40 17.96
CA CYS A 218 23.19 17.92 18.38
C CYS A 218 23.08 16.39 18.31
N LEU A 219 23.56 15.77 17.23
CA LEU A 219 23.56 14.31 17.05
C LEU A 219 24.44 13.57 18.07
N LYS A 220 25.48 14.22 18.60
CA LYS A 220 26.35 13.68 19.65
C LYS A 220 25.71 13.65 21.05
N GLN A 221 24.59 14.36 21.26
CA GLN A 221 23.90 14.34 22.56
C GLN A 221 23.35 12.94 22.86
N ASN A 222 23.47 12.48 24.10
CA ASN A 222 23.04 11.13 24.52
C ASN A 222 21.59 10.84 24.12
N ALA A 223 20.68 11.79 24.32
CA ALA A 223 19.26 11.64 23.98
C ALA A 223 19.00 11.45 22.47
N TYR A 224 19.88 11.94 21.58
CA TYR A 224 19.79 11.69 20.14
C TYR A 224 20.46 10.37 19.76
N ARG A 225 21.63 10.08 20.34
CA ARG A 225 22.35 8.83 20.09
C ARG A 225 21.52 7.61 20.47
N GLU A 226 20.90 7.61 21.64
CA GLU A 226 20.05 6.50 22.12
C GLU A 226 18.81 6.30 21.24
N ALA A 227 18.15 7.40 20.84
CA ALA A 227 16.92 7.34 20.05
C ALA A 227 17.17 6.94 18.58
N LEU A 228 18.30 7.35 18.01
CA LEU A 228 18.63 7.11 16.60
C LEU A 228 19.49 5.86 16.37
N SER A 229 19.88 5.12 17.41
CA SER A 229 20.75 3.94 17.25
C SER A 229 20.04 2.64 17.62
N ASP A 230 20.51 1.53 17.04
CA ASP A 230 20.04 0.16 17.28
C ASP A 230 18.53 -0.04 17.07
N LEU A 231 17.99 0.48 15.96
CA LEU A 231 16.58 0.32 15.59
C LEU A 231 16.41 -0.35 14.22
N GLN A 232 15.28 -1.01 14.00
CA GLN A 232 14.91 -1.47 12.66
C GLN A 232 14.54 -0.28 11.78
N SER A 233 15.01 -0.28 10.53
CA SER A 233 14.67 0.77 9.57
C SER A 233 13.18 0.74 9.24
N PRO A 234 12.47 1.89 9.30
CA PRO A 234 11.08 2.00 8.84
C PRO A 234 10.90 1.62 7.36
N LEU A 235 11.95 1.82 6.54
CA LEU A 235 11.95 1.53 5.10
C LEU A 235 12.21 0.06 4.77
N ASN A 236 12.92 -0.66 5.64
CA ASN A 236 13.21 -2.08 5.48
C ASN A 236 13.35 -2.75 6.87
N PRO A 237 12.36 -3.53 7.33
CA PRO A 237 12.38 -4.17 8.65
C PRO A 237 13.56 -5.12 8.90
N CYS A 238 14.22 -5.61 7.84
CA CYS A 238 15.38 -6.50 7.93
C CYS A 238 16.69 -5.74 8.16
N VAL A 239 16.72 -4.42 7.96
CA VAL A 239 17.92 -3.59 8.13
C VAL A 239 17.91 -3.00 9.54
N ILE A 240 18.96 -3.29 10.30
CA ILE A 240 19.21 -2.68 11.62
C ILE A 240 20.08 -1.44 11.42
N LEU A 241 19.54 -0.28 11.76
CA LEU A 241 20.26 0.98 11.86
C LEU A 241 21.03 0.96 13.17
N SER A 242 22.33 0.64 13.12
CA SER A 242 23.17 0.47 14.31
C SER A 242 23.60 1.82 14.88
N GLU A 243 24.87 2.22 14.77
CA GLU A 243 25.34 3.54 15.18
C GLU A 243 25.40 4.52 14.01
N LEU A 244 25.08 5.79 14.27
CA LEU A 244 25.24 6.86 13.30
C LEU A 244 26.72 7.17 13.06
N TYR A 245 27.11 7.24 11.78
CA TYR A 245 28.37 7.79 11.35
C TYR A 245 28.24 9.31 11.18
N ILE A 246 28.33 10.03 12.31
CA ILE A 246 28.02 11.47 12.42
C ILE A 246 28.84 12.30 11.43
N GLU A 247 30.12 12.00 11.24
CA GLU A 247 31.03 12.74 10.36
C GLU A 247 30.53 12.75 8.89
N LYS A 248 29.88 11.66 8.46
CA LYS A 248 29.27 11.51 7.13
C LYS A 248 27.85 12.07 7.04
N CYS A 249 27.20 12.35 8.17
CA CYS A 249 25.88 12.97 8.18
C CYS A 249 25.94 14.43 7.70
N LYS A 250 24.93 14.83 6.91
CA LYS A 250 24.81 16.18 6.34
C LYS A 250 23.34 16.56 6.16
N TYR A 251 23.07 17.81 5.80
CA TYR A 251 21.76 18.23 5.30
C TYR A 251 21.92 18.90 3.93
N MET A 252 20.87 18.84 3.10
CA MET A 252 20.86 19.49 1.79
C MET A 252 20.42 20.96 1.91
N ASP A 253 20.85 21.80 0.96
CA ASP A 253 20.60 23.25 1.01
C ASP A 253 19.24 23.69 0.48
N SER A 254 18.40 22.75 0.02
CA SER A 254 17.04 23.06 -0.43
C SER A 254 16.17 23.68 0.67
N LYS A 255 15.03 24.27 0.28
CA LYS A 255 14.10 24.98 1.18
C LYS A 255 13.73 24.14 2.42
N MET A 256 13.52 22.84 2.25
CA MET A 256 13.05 21.95 3.31
C MET A 256 14.17 21.29 4.13
N LYS A 257 15.45 21.59 3.82
CA LYS A 257 16.65 21.14 4.56
C LYS A 257 16.64 19.65 4.92
N PRO A 258 16.43 18.73 3.95
CA PRO A 258 16.34 17.31 4.24
C PRO A 258 17.66 16.79 4.83
N LEU A 259 17.55 15.89 5.79
CA LEU A 259 18.67 15.31 6.52
C LEU A 259 19.17 14.06 5.79
N TRP A 260 20.47 13.93 5.63
CA TRP A 260 21.15 12.75 5.13
C TRP A 260 21.87 12.09 6.30
N LEU A 261 21.37 10.92 6.71
CA LEU A 261 21.91 10.13 7.80
C LEU A 261 22.68 8.94 7.24
N VAL A 262 23.83 8.65 7.84
CA VAL A 262 24.66 7.50 7.46
C VAL A 262 24.84 6.64 8.70
N TYR A 263 24.57 5.35 8.57
CA TYR A 263 24.70 4.37 9.64
C TYR A 263 25.83 3.40 9.34
N ASN A 264 26.53 3.00 10.39
CA ASN A 264 27.42 1.85 10.33
C ASN A 264 26.59 0.57 10.17
N ASN A 265 27.07 -0.36 9.36
CA ASN A 265 26.47 -1.67 9.20
C ASN A 265 27.30 -2.67 10.00
N LYS A 266 26.75 -3.21 11.10
CA LYS A 266 27.45 -4.19 11.94
C LYS A 266 27.38 -5.62 11.40
N VAL A 267 26.53 -5.90 10.41
CA VAL A 267 26.15 -7.28 10.04
C VAL A 267 26.79 -7.75 8.73
N PHE A 268 27.16 -6.85 7.80
CA PHE A 268 27.67 -7.23 6.48
C PHE A 268 28.97 -6.53 6.02
N GLY A 269 29.78 -6.03 6.95
CA GLY A 269 31.20 -5.77 6.70
C GLY A 269 31.58 -4.51 5.91
N GLU A 270 30.85 -4.05 4.88
CA GLU A 270 31.42 -3.01 3.99
C GLU A 270 30.52 -1.84 3.60
N ASP A 271 29.19 -2.01 3.44
CA ASP A 271 28.34 -0.90 2.99
C ASP A 271 27.59 -0.18 4.13
N SER A 272 27.89 1.11 4.29
CA SER A 272 27.14 2.01 5.17
C SER A 272 25.71 2.22 4.66
N VAL A 273 24.73 2.21 5.56
CA VAL A 273 23.32 2.41 5.19
C VAL A 273 22.99 3.91 5.23
N GLY A 274 22.56 4.46 4.09
CA GLY A 274 22.09 5.84 3.99
C GLY A 274 20.57 5.95 4.15
N VAL A 275 20.10 6.91 4.94
CA VAL A 275 18.67 7.26 5.07
C VAL A 275 18.50 8.76 4.89
N ILE A 276 17.55 9.16 4.05
CA ILE A 276 17.18 10.56 3.86
C ILE A 276 15.87 10.83 4.61
N PHE A 277 15.89 11.80 5.53
CA PHE A 277 14.70 12.30 6.20
C PHE A 277 14.28 13.63 5.57
N LYS A 278 13.10 13.66 4.95
CA LYS A 278 12.47 14.88 4.42
C LYS A 278 11.27 15.24 5.29
N ASN A 279 11.08 16.53 5.54
CA ASN A 279 9.98 17.03 6.36
C ASN A 279 9.36 18.29 5.74
N GLY A 280 8.08 18.16 5.40
CA GLY A 280 7.22 19.17 4.77
C GLY A 280 7.19 19.12 3.23
N ASP A 281 7.94 18.21 2.60
CA ASP A 281 7.67 17.76 1.23
C ASP A 281 6.69 16.57 1.30
N ASP A 282 5.75 16.48 0.37
CA ASP A 282 4.86 15.33 0.24
C ASP A 282 5.55 14.23 -0.58
N LEU A 283 5.69 13.03 -0.01
CA LEU A 283 6.39 11.89 -0.62
C LEU A 283 5.45 10.81 -1.17
N ARG A 284 4.13 11.05 -1.18
CA ARG A 284 3.15 10.06 -1.65
C ARG A 284 3.35 9.72 -3.13
N GLN A 285 3.66 10.71 -3.96
CA GLN A 285 3.91 10.50 -5.38
C GLN A 285 5.21 9.75 -5.65
N ASP A 286 6.30 10.09 -4.95
CA ASP A 286 7.56 9.33 -5.02
C ASP A 286 7.35 7.86 -4.63
N MET A 287 6.60 7.61 -3.55
CA MET A 287 6.31 6.27 -3.07
C MET A 287 5.56 5.43 -4.11
N LEU A 288 4.52 6.00 -4.74
CA LEU A 288 3.76 5.34 -5.80
C LEU A 288 4.64 5.08 -7.03
N THR A 289 5.45 6.07 -7.43
CA THR A 289 6.33 5.96 -8.60
C THR A 289 7.35 4.83 -8.40
N LEU A 290 8.01 4.78 -7.24
CA LEU A 290 8.96 3.72 -6.91
C LEU A 290 8.30 2.35 -6.78
N GLN A 291 7.04 2.29 -6.33
CA GLN A 291 6.28 1.04 -6.33
C GLN A 291 5.97 0.56 -7.75
N MET A 292 5.56 1.46 -8.64
CA MET A 292 5.31 1.13 -10.05
C MET A 292 6.58 0.66 -10.74
N LEU A 293 7.74 1.28 -10.47
CA LEU A 293 9.03 0.80 -10.97
C LEU A 293 9.36 -0.63 -10.48
N ARG A 294 9.08 -0.95 -9.21
CA ARG A 294 9.23 -2.32 -8.69
C ARG A 294 8.30 -3.32 -9.38
N LEU A 295 7.06 -2.91 -9.66
CA LEU A 295 6.10 -3.76 -10.37
C LEU A 295 6.56 -4.00 -11.82
N MET A 296 7.06 -2.97 -12.51
CA MET A 296 7.63 -3.10 -13.85
C MET A 296 8.82 -4.07 -13.87
N ASP A 297 9.76 -3.92 -12.93
CA ASP A 297 10.91 -4.82 -12.77
C ASP A 297 10.47 -6.28 -12.52
N LEU A 298 9.48 -6.49 -11.66
CA LEU A 298 8.92 -7.81 -11.40
C LEU A 298 8.31 -8.45 -12.65
N LEU A 299 7.49 -7.70 -13.40
CA LEU A 299 6.84 -8.18 -14.62
C LEU A 299 7.87 -8.49 -15.72
N TRP A 300 8.93 -7.69 -15.86
CA TRP A 300 10.01 -7.99 -16.80
C TRP A 300 10.76 -9.28 -16.40
N LYS A 301 11.05 -9.47 -15.11
CA LYS A 301 11.69 -10.69 -14.60
C LYS A 301 10.82 -11.93 -14.79
N GLU A 302 9.50 -11.82 -14.61
CA GLU A 302 8.54 -12.89 -14.93
C GLU A 302 8.60 -13.29 -16.42
N ALA A 303 8.86 -12.32 -17.31
CA ALA A 303 9.06 -12.55 -18.75
C ALA A 303 10.51 -12.98 -19.11
N GLY A 304 11.39 -13.20 -18.13
CA GLY A 304 12.78 -13.60 -18.34
C GLY A 304 13.73 -12.45 -18.73
N LEU A 305 13.36 -11.20 -18.48
CA LEU A 305 14.15 -10.01 -18.78
C LEU A 305 14.55 -9.28 -17.48
N ASP A 306 15.85 -9.23 -17.18
CA ASP A 306 16.41 -8.48 -16.05
C ASP A 306 17.11 -7.19 -16.52
N LEU A 307 16.63 -6.04 -16.06
CA LEU A 307 17.12 -4.71 -16.44
C LEU A 307 18.06 -4.05 -15.40
N ARG A 308 18.42 -4.77 -14.32
CA ARG A 308 19.38 -4.41 -13.24
C ARG A 308 18.89 -3.50 -12.12
#